data_AF-A0A846ZIW2-F1
#
_entry.id   AF-A0A846ZIW2-F1
#
_cell.length_a   1.000
_cell.length_b   1.000
_cell.length_c   1.000
_cell.angle_alpha   90.00
_cell.angle_beta   90.00
_cell.angle_gamma   90.00
#
_symmetry.space_group_name_H-M   'P 1'
#
loop_
_entity.id
_entity.type
_entity.pdbx_description
1 polymer ?
#
loop_
_entity_poly.entity_id
_entity_poly.type
_entity_poly.pdbx_seq_one_letter_code
_entity_poly.pdbx_strand_id
1 'polypeptide(L)'
;MKTTSRLLALIAIPALLLGTASLAMADPPPWAPAHGYRAKHHYVYYPNGEIYYAPERRMWFWLSGDDWQAGVTLPSALRAYVRVGGVNIDLDATRPYERHTYVVNRYGGHQVRWHHRDRYERRHRYDRDDQDRDDRHGHHRY
;
A
#
# COMPACT_ATOMS: atom_id res chain seq x y z
N MET A 1 -0.03 -87.76 7.82
CA MET A 1 1.10 -86.88 7.42
C MET A 1 0.78 -85.46 7.87
N LYS A 2 1.76 -84.71 8.43
CA LYS A 2 1.93 -83.24 8.45
C LYS A 2 0.68 -82.32 8.61
N THR A 3 0.56 -81.36 9.55
CA THR A 3 1.29 -81.02 10.79
C THR A 3 0.53 -79.88 11.53
N THR A 4 0.46 -79.91 12.86
CA THR A 4 0.49 -78.78 13.84
C THR A 4 -0.02 -77.37 13.41
N SER A 5 -1.05 -76.80 14.07
CA SER A 5 -0.96 -75.83 15.21
C SER A 5 -1.52 -74.43 14.84
N ARG A 6 -1.84 -73.49 15.75
CA ARG A 6 -1.75 -73.42 17.24
C ARG A 6 -2.85 -72.51 17.85
N LEU A 7 -3.02 -72.62 19.17
CA LEU A 7 -3.66 -71.72 20.16
C LEU A 7 -3.97 -70.25 19.74
N LEU A 8 -5.24 -69.84 19.90
CA LEU A 8 -5.64 -68.44 20.05
C LEU A 8 -5.55 -68.03 21.52
N ALA A 9 -4.62 -67.13 21.86
CA ALA A 9 -4.56 -66.47 23.16
C ALA A 9 -5.02 -65.00 23.00
N LEU A 10 -6.12 -64.64 23.66
CA LEU A 10 -6.60 -63.26 23.72
C LEU A 10 -5.71 -62.45 24.67
N ILE A 11 -5.03 -61.43 24.15
CA ILE A 11 -4.35 -60.41 24.96
C ILE A 11 -5.12 -59.10 24.78
N ALA A 12 -5.84 -58.69 25.82
CA ALA A 12 -6.49 -57.39 25.87
C ALA A 12 -5.43 -56.31 26.19
N ILE A 13 -5.35 -55.27 25.36
CA ILE A 13 -4.44 -54.13 25.56
C ILE A 13 -5.28 -52.91 25.98
N PRO A 14 -5.25 -52.48 27.26
CA PRO A 14 -5.80 -51.20 27.67
C PRO A 14 -4.79 -50.09 27.32
N ALA A 15 -4.91 -49.53 26.11
CA ALA A 15 -4.05 -48.44 25.66
C ALA A 15 -4.45 -47.09 26.32
N LEU A 16 -3.96 -46.86 27.53
CA LEU A 16 -4.00 -45.54 28.17
C LEU A 16 -3.00 -44.61 27.46
N LEU A 17 -3.49 -43.82 26.51
CA LEU A 17 -2.71 -42.75 25.86
C LEU A 17 -3.04 -41.40 26.49
N LEU A 18 -1.98 -40.69 26.88
CA LEU A 18 -2.03 -39.42 27.59
C LEU A 18 -2.67 -38.35 26.69
N GLY A 19 -3.69 -37.67 27.22
CA GLY A 19 -4.21 -36.46 26.58
C GLY A 19 -3.11 -35.40 26.50
N THR A 20 -2.84 -34.91 25.29
CA THR A 20 -1.85 -33.86 25.07
C THR A 20 -2.31 -32.58 25.75
N ALA A 21 -1.44 -32.03 26.61
CA ALA A 21 -1.67 -30.71 27.20
C ALA A 21 -1.84 -29.69 26.07
N SER A 22 -3.01 -29.06 26.00
CA SER A 22 -3.24 -27.97 25.07
C SER A 22 -2.28 -26.84 25.44
N LEU A 23 -1.38 -26.49 24.52
CA LEU A 23 -0.49 -25.34 24.68
C LEU A 23 -1.38 -24.09 24.75
N ALA A 24 -1.63 -23.62 25.98
CA ALA A 24 -2.34 -22.39 26.23
C ALA A 24 -1.49 -21.23 25.69
N MET A 25 -1.80 -20.82 24.47
CA MET A 25 -1.29 -19.60 23.86
C MET A 25 -1.88 -18.44 24.67
N ALA A 26 -1.11 -17.97 25.67
CA ALA A 26 -1.55 -16.92 26.57
C ALA A 26 -1.84 -15.64 25.78
N ASP A 27 -3.06 -15.11 25.90
CA ASP A 27 -3.42 -13.83 25.32
C ASP A 27 -2.50 -12.72 25.88
N PRO A 28 -2.03 -11.78 25.02
CA PRO A 28 -1.18 -10.70 25.49
C PRO A 28 -1.95 -9.84 26.51
N PRO A 29 -1.29 -9.39 27.59
CA PRO A 29 -1.96 -8.62 28.63
C PRO A 29 -2.49 -7.29 28.04
N PRO A 30 -3.63 -6.75 28.55
CA PRO A 30 -4.37 -5.66 27.91
C PRO A 30 -3.62 -4.32 27.81
N TRP A 31 -2.47 -4.19 28.49
CA TRP A 31 -1.59 -3.02 28.42
C TRP A 31 -0.46 -3.16 27.38
N ALA A 32 -0.20 -4.37 26.86
CA ALA A 32 0.81 -4.60 25.84
C ALA A 32 0.17 -4.43 24.45
N PRO A 33 0.66 -3.49 23.61
CA PRO A 33 0.18 -3.40 22.24
C PRO A 33 0.46 -4.72 21.51
N ALA A 34 -0.57 -5.27 20.85
CA ALA A 34 -0.44 -6.48 20.05
C ALA A 34 0.34 -6.21 18.75
N HIS A 35 1.64 -5.96 18.88
CA HIS A 35 2.61 -5.85 17.79
C HIS A 35 2.93 -7.24 17.22
N GLY A 36 1.90 -7.92 16.72
CA GLY A 36 2.07 -9.17 15.98
C GLY A 36 3.00 -8.95 14.80
N TYR A 37 3.98 -9.85 14.63
CA TYR A 37 4.89 -9.82 13.49
C TYR A 37 4.07 -9.98 12.21
N ARG A 38 3.94 -8.88 11.44
CA ARG A 38 3.33 -8.91 10.12
C ARG A 38 4.37 -9.35 9.10
N ALA A 39 4.02 -10.39 8.34
CA ALA A 39 4.80 -10.80 7.18
C ALA A 39 5.03 -9.60 6.25
N LYS A 40 6.24 -9.52 5.69
CA LYS A 40 6.60 -8.53 4.68
C LYS A 40 6.40 -9.11 3.30
N HIS A 41 5.85 -8.31 2.41
CA HIS A 41 5.66 -8.63 1.00
C HIS A 41 6.51 -7.70 0.14
N HIS A 42 7.21 -8.28 -0.83
CA HIS A 42 8.12 -7.53 -1.70
C HIS A 42 7.41 -6.95 -2.92
N TYR A 43 7.66 -5.68 -3.23
CA TYR A 43 7.13 -4.99 -4.40
C TYR A 43 8.17 -4.11 -5.09
N VAL A 44 8.01 -3.91 -6.39
CA VAL A 44 8.65 -2.83 -7.14
C VAL A 44 7.64 -1.71 -7.33
N TYR A 45 7.94 -0.52 -6.82
CA TYR A 45 7.10 0.68 -6.94
C TYR A 45 7.64 1.63 -8.01
N TYR A 46 6.79 2.03 -8.95
CA TYR A 46 7.11 2.93 -10.06
C TYR A 46 6.44 4.30 -9.85
N PRO A 47 7.18 5.32 -9.35
CA PRO A 47 6.56 6.57 -8.89
C PRO A 47 5.89 7.37 -10.00
N ASN A 48 6.40 7.34 -11.24
CA ASN A 48 5.88 8.13 -12.36
C ASN A 48 4.42 7.80 -12.75
N GLY A 49 3.93 6.61 -12.40
CA GLY A 49 2.54 6.20 -12.61
C GLY A 49 1.88 5.62 -11.36
N GLU A 50 2.55 5.69 -10.21
CA GLU A 50 2.15 5.10 -8.92
C GLU A 50 1.77 3.61 -9.00
N ILE A 51 2.45 2.88 -9.90
CA ILE A 51 2.21 1.46 -10.21
C ILE A 51 3.06 0.58 -9.29
N TYR A 52 2.49 -0.55 -8.85
CA TYR A 52 3.21 -1.59 -8.12
C TYR A 52 3.28 -2.88 -8.93
N TYR A 53 4.42 -3.56 -8.85
CA TYR A 53 4.58 -4.94 -9.30
C TYR A 53 4.96 -5.81 -8.10
N ALA A 54 4.30 -6.95 -7.92
CA ALA A 54 4.62 -7.95 -6.90
C ALA A 54 5.32 -9.15 -7.57
N PRO A 55 6.66 -9.31 -7.46
CA PRO A 55 7.39 -10.36 -8.16
C PRO A 55 6.94 -11.78 -7.76
N GLU A 56 6.72 -12.03 -6.46
CA GLU A 56 6.26 -13.31 -5.91
C GLU A 56 4.96 -13.81 -6.56
N ARG A 57 4.03 -12.88 -6.80
CA ARG A 57 2.68 -13.15 -7.31
C ARG A 57 2.56 -12.87 -8.82
N ARG A 58 3.63 -12.37 -9.45
CA ARG A 58 3.72 -11.95 -10.86
C ARG A 58 2.53 -11.08 -11.29
N MET A 59 2.15 -10.13 -10.44
CA MET A 59 0.96 -9.31 -10.64
C MET A 59 1.25 -7.82 -10.46
N TRP A 60 0.47 -7.02 -11.16
CA TRP A 60 0.50 -5.57 -11.16
C TRP A 60 -0.66 -5.02 -10.34
N PHE A 61 -0.47 -3.84 -9.76
CA PHE A 61 -1.50 -3.01 -9.15
C PHE A 61 -1.35 -1.58 -9.67
N TRP A 62 -2.46 -0.94 -10.05
CA TRP A 62 -2.49 0.41 -10.59
C TRP A 62 -3.82 1.07 -10.26
N LEU A 63 -3.85 2.41 -10.24
CA LEU A 63 -5.10 3.16 -10.11
C LEU A 63 -5.77 3.31 -11.48
N SER A 64 -7.10 3.19 -11.54
CA SER A 64 -7.90 3.32 -12.77
C SER A 64 -9.17 4.10 -12.46
N GLY A 65 -9.17 5.41 -12.76
CA GLY A 65 -10.15 6.32 -12.18
C GLY A 65 -9.86 6.47 -10.69
N ASP A 66 -10.88 6.30 -9.85
CA ASP A 66 -10.76 6.35 -8.39
C ASP A 66 -10.46 4.97 -7.75
N ASP A 67 -10.51 3.88 -8.54
CA ASP A 67 -10.41 2.50 -8.04
C ASP A 67 -9.04 1.86 -8.27
N TRP A 68 -8.56 1.11 -7.27
CA TRP A 68 -7.37 0.27 -7.38
C TRP A 68 -7.66 -1.05 -8.11
N GLN A 69 -6.97 -1.24 -9.22
CA GLN A 69 -7.06 -2.43 -10.06
C GLN A 69 -5.84 -3.35 -9.86
N ALA A 70 -6.01 -4.62 -10.23
CA ALA A 70 -4.95 -5.62 -10.15
C ALA A 70 -5.05 -6.63 -11.30
N GLY A 71 -3.90 -7.17 -11.75
CA GLY A 71 -3.89 -8.16 -12.83
C GLY A 71 -2.51 -8.67 -13.21
N VAL A 72 -2.45 -9.79 -13.94
CA VAL A 72 -1.19 -10.42 -14.39
C VAL A 72 -0.51 -9.65 -15.54
N THR A 73 -1.26 -8.81 -16.26
CA THR A 73 -0.76 -8.00 -17.37
C THR A 73 -1.06 -6.53 -17.12
N LEU A 74 -0.03 -5.68 -17.15
CA LEU A 74 -0.20 -4.24 -17.09
C LEU A 74 -0.83 -3.71 -18.41
N PRO A 75 -1.90 -2.89 -18.36
CA PRO A 75 -2.48 -2.23 -19.52
C PRO A 75 -1.44 -1.51 -20.39
N SER A 76 -1.59 -1.57 -21.71
CA SER A 76 -0.60 -1.05 -22.67
C SER A 76 -0.27 0.43 -22.45
N ALA A 77 -1.28 1.26 -22.17
CA ALA A 77 -1.13 2.68 -21.87
C ALA A 77 -0.23 2.96 -20.65
N LEU A 78 -0.19 2.05 -19.68
CA LEU A 78 0.60 2.22 -18.45
C LEU A 78 2.04 1.72 -18.57
N ARG A 79 2.39 1.03 -19.67
CA ARG A 79 3.73 0.43 -19.84
C ARG A 79 4.85 1.47 -19.94
N ALA A 80 4.55 2.70 -20.35
CA ALA A 80 5.53 3.79 -20.43
C ALA A 80 6.13 4.12 -19.04
N TYR A 81 5.32 4.11 -17.99
CA TYR A 81 5.71 4.49 -16.63
C TYR A 81 6.61 3.46 -15.92
N VAL A 82 6.67 2.23 -16.44
CA VAL A 82 7.44 1.12 -15.84
C VAL A 82 8.69 0.73 -16.65
N ARG A 83 8.99 1.46 -17.74
CA ARG A 83 10.15 1.20 -18.61
C ARG A 83 11.51 1.50 -17.97
N VAL A 84 11.56 2.48 -17.06
CA VAL A 84 12.79 2.97 -16.43
C VAL A 84 12.49 3.30 -14.97
N GLY A 85 13.44 3.01 -14.09
CA GLY A 85 13.27 3.16 -12.64
C GLY A 85 12.51 1.99 -12.02
N GLY A 86 11.83 2.26 -10.91
CA GLY A 86 11.31 1.24 -10.01
C GLY A 86 12.14 1.21 -8.72
N VAL A 87 11.45 1.23 -7.57
CA VAL A 87 12.06 1.17 -6.23
C VAL A 87 11.58 -0.10 -5.55
N ASN A 88 12.51 -0.95 -5.13
CA ASN A 88 12.19 -2.13 -4.34
C ASN A 88 11.75 -1.70 -2.93
N ILE A 89 10.58 -2.15 -2.49
CA ILE A 89 9.98 -1.82 -1.20
C ILE A 89 9.36 -3.07 -0.55
N ASP A 90 9.40 -3.11 0.78
CA ASP A 90 8.79 -4.17 1.57
C ASP A 90 7.66 -3.60 2.43
N LEU A 91 6.44 -4.16 2.27
CA LEU A 91 5.24 -3.67 2.95
C LEU A 91 4.65 -4.74 3.88
N ASP A 92 4.04 -4.31 4.99
CA ASP A 92 3.27 -5.18 5.91
C ASP A 92 1.82 -5.42 5.45
N ALA A 93 1.61 -5.37 4.13
CA ALA A 93 0.30 -5.41 3.49
C ALA A 93 0.34 -6.26 2.20
N THR A 94 -0.61 -7.18 2.05
CA THR A 94 -0.72 -8.10 0.90
C THR A 94 -1.30 -7.41 -0.35
N ARG A 95 -1.86 -6.21 -0.19
CA ARG A 95 -2.21 -5.28 -1.26
C ARG A 95 -1.39 -4.01 -1.03
N PRO A 96 -0.52 -3.59 -1.96
CA PRO A 96 0.43 -2.51 -1.70
C PRO A 96 -0.25 -1.16 -1.49
N TYR A 97 -1.44 -0.98 -2.08
CA TYR A 97 -2.22 0.25 -1.96
C TYR A 97 -2.78 0.52 -0.56
N GLU A 98 -2.85 -0.47 0.33
CA GLU A 98 -3.17 -0.27 1.76
C GLU A 98 -2.10 0.55 2.51
N ARG A 99 -0.93 0.74 1.88
CA ARG A 99 0.16 1.60 2.33
C ARG A 99 0.48 2.71 1.32
N HIS A 100 -0.41 2.97 0.37
CA HIS A 100 -0.17 3.89 -0.75
C HIS A 100 0.31 5.28 -0.29
N THR A 101 -0.42 5.95 0.61
CA THR A 101 -0.05 7.27 1.13
C THR A 101 1.35 7.30 1.75
N TYR A 102 1.71 6.25 2.49
CA TYR A 102 3.06 6.10 3.05
C TYR A 102 4.12 5.90 1.96
N VAL A 103 3.84 5.08 0.95
CA VAL A 103 4.75 4.83 -0.16
C VAL A 103 4.96 6.08 -1.01
N VAL A 104 3.90 6.82 -1.36
CA VAL A 104 4.01 8.08 -2.11
C VAL A 104 4.82 9.10 -1.31
N ASN A 105 4.52 9.28 -0.02
CA ASN A 105 5.28 10.21 0.83
C ASN A 105 6.77 9.85 0.99
N ARG A 106 7.13 8.55 0.95
CA ARG A 106 8.51 8.09 1.15
C ARG A 106 9.31 7.86 -0.15
N TYR A 107 8.64 7.51 -1.25
CA TYR A 107 9.26 7.05 -2.50
C TYR A 107 8.65 7.66 -3.77
N GLY A 108 7.54 8.41 -3.68
CA GLY A 108 6.87 9.10 -4.78
C GLY A 108 7.62 10.35 -5.24
N GLY A 109 8.94 10.21 -5.46
CA GLY A 109 9.93 11.29 -5.56
C GLY A 109 9.43 12.54 -6.27
N HIS A 110 9.49 13.66 -5.56
CA HIS A 110 8.88 14.96 -5.88
C HIS A 110 8.67 15.23 -7.38
N GLN A 111 7.52 14.76 -7.88
CA GLN A 111 7.02 15.18 -9.17
C GLN A 111 6.66 16.66 -9.01
N VAL A 112 7.47 17.55 -9.59
CA VAL A 112 7.28 19.00 -9.46
C VAL A 112 5.89 19.32 -9.98
N ARG A 113 4.97 19.60 -9.05
CA ARG A 113 3.55 19.73 -9.34
C ARG A 113 3.34 21.03 -10.10
N TRP A 114 3.44 20.94 -11.43
CA TRP A 114 3.00 22.00 -12.34
C TRP A 114 1.51 22.20 -12.12
N HIS A 115 1.19 23.10 -11.18
CA HIS A 115 -0.16 23.49 -10.80
C HIS A 115 -0.79 24.30 -11.93
N HIS A 116 -1.19 23.60 -12.99
CA HIS A 116 -2.14 24.15 -13.94
C HIS A 116 -3.56 23.82 -13.45
N ARG A 117 -4.35 24.87 -13.20
CA ARG A 117 -5.79 24.88 -12.86
C ARG A 117 -6.16 24.49 -11.41
N ASP A 118 -7.11 25.16 -10.76
CA ASP A 118 -7.82 26.39 -11.15
C ASP A 118 -8.48 27.09 -9.93
N ARG A 119 -8.74 28.40 -10.08
CA ARG A 119 -9.88 29.13 -9.48
C ARG A 119 -9.95 29.29 -7.94
N TYR A 120 -9.06 30.08 -7.34
CA TYR A 120 -9.42 30.87 -6.13
C TYR A 120 -8.85 32.31 -6.04
N GLU A 121 -7.82 32.69 -6.81
CA GLU A 121 -7.23 34.05 -6.73
C GLU A 121 -7.82 35.09 -7.71
N ARG A 122 -8.94 34.79 -8.39
CA ARG A 122 -9.56 35.74 -9.34
C ARG A 122 -10.41 36.83 -8.69
N ARG A 123 -10.27 37.06 -7.37
CA ARG A 123 -11.17 37.92 -6.57
C ARG A 123 -10.48 38.99 -5.71
N HIS A 124 -9.15 39.12 -5.77
CA HIS A 124 -8.37 40.12 -5.01
C HIS A 124 -7.43 40.95 -5.90
N ARG A 125 -7.87 41.26 -7.13
CA ARG A 125 -7.14 42.11 -8.07
C ARG A 125 -8.05 43.00 -8.92
N TYR A 126 -9.09 43.53 -8.29
CA TYR A 126 -9.85 44.69 -8.78
C TYR A 126 -9.83 45.86 -7.77
N ASP A 127 -9.29 45.66 -6.56
CA ASP A 127 -9.27 46.67 -5.49
C ASP A 127 -8.01 47.56 -5.49
N ARG A 128 -7.27 47.66 -6.62
CA ARG A 128 -5.97 48.37 -6.69
C ARG A 128 -5.80 49.36 -7.84
N ASP A 129 -6.85 49.62 -8.63
CA ASP A 129 -6.78 50.54 -9.78
C ASP A 129 -7.49 51.89 -9.52
N ASP A 130 -8.11 52.08 -8.35
CA ASP A 130 -8.94 53.26 -8.02
C ASP A 130 -8.32 54.28 -7.04
N GLN A 131 -7.10 54.09 -6.53
CA GLN A 131 -6.49 55.02 -5.54
C GLN A 131 -5.46 56.03 -6.09
N ASP A 132 -4.98 55.86 -7.34
CA ASP A 132 -3.89 56.70 -7.88
C ASP A 132 -4.36 57.81 -8.85
N ARG A 133 -5.65 58.21 -8.83
CA ARG A 133 -6.22 59.18 -9.80
C ARG A 133 -6.52 60.59 -9.30
N ASP A 134 -6.53 60.86 -8.00
CA ASP A 134 -7.07 62.13 -7.47
C ASP A 134 -6.03 63.24 -7.19
N ASP A 135 -4.72 62.95 -7.19
CA ASP A 135 -3.69 63.86 -6.62
C ASP A 135 -2.96 64.81 -7.58
N ARG A 136 -3.39 64.97 -8.86
CA ARG A 136 -2.75 65.94 -9.80
C ARG A 136 -3.73 66.73 -10.68
N HIS A 137 -4.49 67.63 -10.05
CA HIS A 137 -5.18 68.74 -10.73
C HIS A 137 -4.77 70.10 -10.10
N GLY A 138 -4.31 71.06 -10.93
CA GLY A 138 -3.82 72.38 -10.52
C GLY A 138 -2.38 72.34 -9.98
N HIS A 139 -1.49 73.33 -10.13
CA HIS A 139 -1.54 74.77 -10.40
C HIS A 139 -0.18 75.11 -11.08
N HIS A 140 0.05 75.91 -12.13
CA HIS A 140 -0.17 77.34 -12.45
C HIS A 140 0.61 77.54 -13.79
N ARG A 141 0.13 78.25 -14.82
CA ARG A 141 -0.09 79.70 -15.02
C ARG A 141 1.18 80.54 -15.25
N TYR A 142 1.18 81.17 -16.45
CA TYR A 142 2.07 82.19 -17.03
C TYR A 142 3.41 81.68 -17.58
#